data_AF-A0A3L9EGA5-F1
#
_entry.id   AF-A0A3L9EGA5-F1
#
_cell.length_a   1.000
_cell.length_b   1.000
_cell.length_c   1.000
_cell.angle_alpha   90.00
_cell.angle_beta   90.00
_cell.angle_gamma   90.00
#
_symmetry.space_group_name_H-M   'P 1'
#
loop_
_entity.id
_entity.type
_entity.pdbx_description
1 polymer ?
#
loop_
_entity_poly.entity_id
_entity_poly.type
_entity_poly.pdbx_seq_one_letter_code
_entity_poly.pdbx_strand_id
1 'polypeptide(L)'
;MREVSVPLHTRNRIDMVAYGNSLHDADSYYLIRAFESKEQMKSVLDDFYASAGWRSGPREAIISRIEFSLKSVLSLPQSGIDGLR
;
A
#
# COMPACT_ATOMS: atom_id res chain seq x y z
N MET A 1 -1.90 -11.92 -5.11
CA MET A 1 -1.35 -11.34 -3.86
C MET A 1 -2.38 -10.63 -2.97
N ARG A 2 -3.56 -10.27 -3.49
CA ARG A 2 -4.65 -9.62 -2.72
C ARG A 2 -4.95 -10.31 -1.38
N GLU A 3 -5.22 -11.61 -1.42
CA GLU A 3 -5.58 -12.43 -0.23
C GLU A 3 -4.53 -12.48 0.88
N VAL A 4 -3.28 -12.13 0.60
CA VAL A 4 -2.18 -12.21 1.59
C VAL A 4 -1.71 -10.82 1.99
N SER A 5 -1.50 -9.93 1.02
CA SER A 5 -0.96 -8.59 1.26
C SER A 5 -2.00 -7.66 1.87
N VAL A 6 -3.25 -7.68 1.41
CA VAL A 6 -4.28 -6.77 1.90
C VAL A 6 -4.60 -7.03 3.37
N PRO A 7 -4.88 -8.29 3.81
CA PRO A 7 -5.11 -8.55 5.23
C PRO A 7 -3.90 -8.24 6.12
N LEU A 8 -2.68 -8.30 5.58
CA LEU A 8 -1.48 -7.93 6.32
C LEU A 8 -1.43 -6.41 6.58
N HIS A 9 -1.76 -5.58 5.59
CA HIS A 9 -1.86 -4.13 5.77
C HIS A 9 -2.94 -3.76 6.79
N THR A 10 -4.13 -4.34 6.67
CA THR A 10 -5.25 -4.10 7.60
C THR A 10 -4.89 -4.49 9.04
N ARG A 11 -4.21 -5.63 9.24
CA ARG A 11 -3.74 -6.06 10.58
C ARG A 11 -2.72 -5.10 11.21
N ASN A 12 -1.96 -4.38 10.39
CA ASN A 12 -1.04 -3.34 10.84
C ASN A 12 -1.69 -1.96 10.93
N ARG A 13 -3.03 -1.89 10.93
CA ARG A 13 -3.83 -0.66 11.03
C ARG A 13 -3.53 0.36 9.93
N ILE A 14 -3.08 -0.11 8.77
CA ILE A 14 -2.93 0.73 7.58
C ILE A 14 -4.28 0.84 6.89
N ASP A 15 -4.72 2.07 6.66
CA ASP A 15 -5.94 2.37 5.93
C ASP A 15 -5.76 2.09 4.43
N MET A 16 -6.51 1.12 3.92
CA MET A 16 -6.51 0.70 2.53
C MET A 16 -7.60 1.45 1.77
N VAL A 17 -7.20 2.44 0.97
CA VAL A 17 -8.14 3.28 0.19
C VAL A 17 -8.62 2.53 -1.03
N ALA A 18 -7.71 2.14 -1.91
CA ALA A 18 -8.02 1.39 -3.12
C ALA A 18 -6.78 0.65 -3.62
N TYR A 19 -6.98 -0.43 -4.35
CA TYR A 19 -5.90 -1.20 -4.95
C TYR A 19 -6.45 -2.05 -6.10
N GLY A 20 -5.61 -2.34 -7.10
CA GLY A 20 -6.02 -3.10 -8.27
C GLY A 20 -5.05 -3.00 -9.42
N ASN A 21 -5.49 -3.45 -10.59
CA ASN A 21 -4.79 -3.23 -11.85
C ASN A 21 -5.05 -1.82 -12.35
N SER A 22 -4.03 -1.21 -12.92
CA SER A 22 -4.16 0.05 -13.66
C SER A 22 -4.98 -0.18 -14.94
N LEU A 23 -5.80 0.80 -15.31
CA LEU A 23 -6.65 0.69 -16.50
C LEU A 23 -5.86 0.78 -17.82
N HIS A 24 -4.72 1.46 -17.80
CA HIS A 24 -3.92 1.72 -19.01
C HIS A 24 -2.98 0.56 -19.38
N ASP A 25 -2.74 -0.38 -18.47
CA ASP A 25 -1.81 -1.49 -18.65
C ASP A 25 -2.17 -2.64 -17.71
N ALA A 26 -2.34 -3.84 -18.28
CA ALA A 26 -2.77 -5.04 -17.57
C ALA A 26 -1.72 -5.56 -16.58
N ASP A 27 -0.43 -5.28 -16.81
CA ASP A 27 0.65 -5.66 -15.89
C ASP A 27 1.08 -4.52 -14.95
N SER A 28 0.35 -3.40 -14.98
CA SER A 28 0.51 -2.31 -14.04
C SER A 28 -0.50 -2.41 -12.90
N TYR A 29 -0.06 -2.10 -11.68
CA TYR A 29 -0.87 -2.21 -10.46
C TYR A 29 -0.76 -0.95 -9.63
N TYR A 30 -1.79 -0.66 -8.84
CA TYR A 30 -1.79 0.46 -7.90
C TYR A 30 -2.21 0.03 -6.48
N LEU A 31 -1.71 0.79 -5.51
CA LEU A 31 -2.04 0.69 -4.10
C LEU A 31 -2.11 2.11 -3.51
N ILE A 32 -3.30 2.49 -3.05
CA ILE A 32 -3.56 3.77 -2.39
C ILE A 32 -3.84 3.49 -0.91
N ARG A 33 -3.11 4.20 -0.05
CA ARG A 33 -3.20 4.12 1.41
C ARG A 33 -3.32 5.53 1.96
N ALA A 34 -4.11 5.68 3.02
CA ALA A 34 -4.28 6.96 3.71
C ALA A 34 -3.55 6.93 5.06
N PHE A 35 -3.07 8.11 5.46
CA PHE A 35 -2.38 8.35 6.72
C PHE A 35 -2.75 9.76 7.18
N GLU A 36 -2.77 9.99 8.49
CA GLU A 36 -3.13 11.29 9.08
C GLU A 36 -2.08 12.36 8.79
N SER A 37 -0.81 11.98 8.68
CA SER A 37 0.30 12.87 8.37
C SER A 37 1.46 12.14 7.68
N LYS A 38 2.40 12.91 7.13
CA LYS A 38 3.61 12.37 6.52
C LYS A 38 4.51 11.68 7.55
N GLU A 39 4.55 12.21 8.76
CA GLU A 39 5.32 11.67 9.89
C GLU A 39 4.74 10.33 10.35
N GLN A 40 3.40 10.26 10.49
CA GLN A 40 2.70 9.02 10.80
C GLN A 40 2.92 7.98 9.69
N MET A 41 2.76 8.38 8.41
CA MET A 41 3.03 7.51 7.27
C MET A 41 4.43 6.90 7.35
N LYS A 42 5.46 7.71 7.63
CA LYS A 42 6.83 7.21 7.75
C LYS A 42 6.95 6.18 8.85
N SER A 43 6.50 6.50 10.06
CA SER A 43 6.59 5.59 11.21
C SER A 43 5.89 4.26 10.94
N VAL A 44 4.64 4.30 10.48
CA VAL A 44 3.82 3.11 10.22
C VAL A 44 4.43 2.24 9.11
N LEU A 45 4.94 2.85 8.04
CA LEU A 45 5.55 2.09 6.95
C LEU A 45 6.90 1.50 7.32
N ASP A 46 7.73 2.21 8.09
CA ASP A 46 9.00 1.68 8.58
C ASP A 46 8.77 0.43 9.45
N ASP A 47 7.81 0.50 10.39
CA ASP A 47 7.42 -0.64 11.23
C ASP A 47 6.84 -1.80 10.40
N PHE A 48 5.96 -1.50 9.46
CA PHE A 48 5.34 -2.50 8.58
C PHE A 48 6.38 -3.28 7.77
N TYR A 49 7.30 -2.57 7.10
CA TYR A 49 8.33 -3.20 6.28
C TYR A 49 9.45 -3.86 7.11
N ALA A 50 9.59 -3.48 8.39
CA ALA A 50 10.45 -4.17 9.35
C ALA A 50 9.82 -5.44 9.93
N SER A 51 8.49 -5.58 9.88
CA SER A 51 7.76 -6.70 10.48
C SER A 51 8.12 -8.07 9.88
N ALA A 52 8.10 -9.09 10.72
CA ALA A 52 8.24 -10.49 10.28
C ALA A 52 7.11 -10.89 9.31
N GLY A 53 5.89 -10.37 9.53
CA GLY A 53 4.73 -10.63 8.66
C GLY A 53 4.96 -10.17 7.22
N TRP A 54 5.66 -9.05 7.02
CA TRP A 54 6.08 -8.63 5.67
C TRP A 54 7.27 -9.44 5.18
N ARG A 55 8.37 -9.46 5.96
CA ARG A 55 9.66 -10.04 5.54
C ARG A 55 9.59 -11.53 5.21
N SER A 56 8.87 -12.30 6.02
CA SER A 56 8.69 -13.74 5.83
C SER A 56 7.37 -14.09 5.14
N GLY A 57 6.54 -13.09 4.82
CA GLY A 57 5.27 -13.27 4.15
C GLY A 57 5.35 -12.89 2.67
N PRO A 58 4.51 -11.95 2.19
CA PRO A 58 4.33 -11.72 0.76
C PRO A 58 5.48 -10.98 0.07
N ARG A 59 6.50 -10.50 0.81
CA ARG A 59 7.56 -9.64 0.29
C ARG A 59 8.21 -10.21 -0.96
N GLU A 60 8.76 -11.41 -0.89
CA GLU A 60 9.54 -11.96 -2.01
C GLU A 60 8.68 -12.16 -3.25
N ALA A 61 7.48 -12.72 -3.09
CA ALA A 61 6.54 -12.95 -4.18
C ALA A 61 6.00 -11.65 -4.81
N ILE A 62 6.03 -10.52 -4.11
CA ILE A 62 5.68 -9.21 -4.67
C ILE A 62 6.92 -8.58 -5.33
N ILE A 63 8.01 -8.41 -4.59
CA ILE A 63 9.18 -7.64 -5.02
C ILE A 63 9.85 -8.30 -6.24
N SER A 64 9.93 -9.63 -6.30
CA SER A 64 10.51 -10.35 -7.45
C SER A 64 9.76 -10.15 -8.78
N ARG A 65 8.53 -9.61 -8.74
CA ARG A 65 7.71 -9.34 -9.93
C ARG A 65 7.66 -7.87 -10.31
N ILE A 66 8.28 -7.00 -9.53
CA ILE A 66 8.27 -5.55 -9.79
C ILE A 66 9.53 -5.20 -10.57
N GLU A 67 9.37 -4.86 -11.84
CA GLU A 67 10.45 -4.29 -12.65
C GLU A 67 10.64 -2.80 -12.33
N PHE A 68 9.54 -2.05 -12.22
CA PHE A 68 9.54 -0.62 -11.92
C PHE A 68 8.47 -0.29 -10.88
N SER A 69 8.77 0.66 -9.97
CA SER A 69 7.79 1.18 -9.02
C SER A 69 7.91 2.69 -8.84
N LEU A 70 6.76 3.34 -8.70
CA LEU A 70 6.65 4.77 -8.41
C LEU A 70 5.86 4.98 -7.12
N LYS A 71 6.25 5.99 -6.34
CA LYS A 71 5.51 6.42 -5.15
C LYS A 71 5.26 7.92 -5.22
N SER A 72 3.99 8.30 -5.12
CA SER A 72 3.54 9.69 -4.97
C SER A 72 2.89 9.89 -3.61
N VAL A 73 3.00 11.09 -3.05
CA VAL A 73 2.38 11.49 -1.78
C VAL A 73 1.59 12.76 -2.03
N LEU A 74 0.30 12.75 -1.69
CA LEU A 74 -0.64 13.84 -1.92
C LEU A 74 -1.26 14.24 -0.59
N SER A 75 -1.45 15.55 -0.39
CA SER A 75 -2.28 16.08 0.70
C SER A 75 -3.70 16.26 0.16
N LEU A 76 -4.67 15.61 0.78
CA LEU A 76 -6.07 15.65 0.39
C LEU A 76 -6.95 15.87 1.63
N PRO A 77 -8.09 16.58 1.52
CA PRO A 77 -9.09 16.58 2.57
C PRO A 77 -9.73 15.19 2.70
N GLN A 78 -10.34 14.90 3.85
CA GLN A 78 -11.00 13.61 4.11
C GLN A 78 -12.02 13.23 3.02
N SER A 79 -12.80 14.20 2.53
CA SER A 79 -13.76 13.97 1.44
C SER A 79 -13.10 13.51 0.14
N GLY A 80 -11.86 13.95 -0.14
CA GLY A 80 -11.10 13.50 -1.30
C GLY A 80 -10.58 12.07 -1.14
N ILE A 81 -10.19 11.69 0.08
CA ILE A 81 -9.81 10.31 0.41
C ILE A 81 -11.02 9.39 0.27
N ASP A 82 -12.16 9.79 0.81
CA ASP A 82 -13.38 9.00 0.76
C ASP A 82 -13.92 8.81 -0.66
N GLY A 83 -13.77 9.83 -1.52
CA GLY A 83 -14.11 9.73 -2.94
C GLY A 83 -13.21 8.81 -3.77
N LEU A 84 -12.06 8.37 -3.25
CA LEU A 84 -11.14 7.44 -3.92
C LEU A 84 -11.39 5.97 -3.55
N ARG A 85 -12.24 5.69 -2.55
CA ARG A 85 -12.56 4.33 -2.09
C ARG A 85 -13.60 3.67 -2.99
#